data_AF-A0A949GNR2-F1
#
_entry.id   AF-A0A949GNR2-F1
#
_cell.length_a   1.000
_cell.length_b   1.000
_cell.length_c   1.000
_cell.angle_alpha   90.00
_cell.angle_beta   90.00
_cell.angle_gamma   90.00
#
_symmetry.space_group_name_H-M   'P 1'
#
loop_
_entity.id
_entity.type
_entity.pdbx_description
1 polymer ?
#
loop_
_entity_poly.entity_id
_entity_poly.type
_entity_poly.pdbx_seq_one_letter_code
_entity_poly.pdbx_strand_id
1 'polypeptide(L)'
;MASKALPPKYLEAGQEYLAALQMLGLEPEFLGWGMDEAHDEWNLVLVTSIIEIGGPLALSRLLFRAYNLNATPKEISPFIVRTFGSETLYAPELKHLNEVKAGRVTATAVRNADGTFPTGRKAKPIPVQAIEKSVGGIRVDSRYAYLIAPRDLNRKQKTEEWTRFRENVERLAA
;
A
#
# COMPACT_ATOMS: atom_id res chain seq x y z
N MET A 1 5.57 -24.17 -3.73
CA MET A 1 5.38 -24.30 -2.26
C MET A 1 4.11 -23.54 -1.91
N ALA A 2 3.22 -24.10 -1.09
CA ALA A 2 1.97 -23.42 -0.73
C ALA A 2 2.29 -22.10 -0.03
N SER A 3 1.94 -20.97 -0.64
CA SER A 3 2.04 -19.65 -0.02
C SER A 3 1.30 -19.69 1.31
N LYS A 4 1.99 -19.44 2.43
CA LYS A 4 1.38 -19.25 3.76
C LYS A 4 0.18 -18.33 3.59
N ALA A 5 -0.98 -18.69 4.13
CA ALA A 5 -2.18 -17.87 3.98
C ALA A 5 -2.02 -16.60 4.83
N LEU A 6 -2.46 -15.45 4.31
CA LEU A 6 -2.51 -14.25 5.12
C LEU A 6 -3.62 -14.40 6.19
N PRO A 7 -3.31 -14.17 7.48
CA PRO A 7 -4.34 -14.19 8.51
C PRO A 7 -5.49 -13.21 8.22
N PRO A 8 -6.77 -13.58 8.45
CA PRO A 8 -7.92 -12.74 8.12
C PRO A 8 -7.88 -11.33 8.73
N LYS A 9 -7.37 -11.21 9.96
CA LYS A 9 -7.20 -9.91 10.64
C LYS A 9 -6.35 -8.90 9.85
N TYR A 10 -5.36 -9.37 9.09
CA TYR A 10 -4.51 -8.50 8.29
C TYR A 10 -5.18 -8.07 6.99
N LEU A 11 -6.14 -8.86 6.49
CA LEU A 11 -6.91 -8.52 5.30
C LEU A 11 -7.73 -7.25 5.51
N GLU A 12 -8.48 -7.20 6.61
CA GLU A 12 -9.31 -6.05 6.97
C GLU A 12 -8.44 -4.85 7.35
N ALA A 13 -7.44 -5.08 8.22
CA ALA A 13 -6.54 -4.02 8.68
C ALA A 13 -5.82 -3.32 7.52
N GLY A 14 -5.44 -4.03 6.45
CA GLY A 14 -4.79 -3.41 5.30
C GLY A 14 -5.72 -2.51 4.47
N GLN A 15 -7.02 -2.82 4.41
CA GLN A 15 -8.01 -1.93 3.78
C GLN A 15 -8.24 -0.68 4.62
N GLU A 16 -8.40 -0.86 5.93
CA GLU A 16 -8.56 0.26 6.87
C GLU A 16 -7.33 1.16 6.86
N TYR A 17 -6.12 0.58 6.76
CA TYR A 17 -4.88 1.32 6.65
C TYR A 17 -4.82 2.13 5.36
N LEU A 18 -5.23 1.57 4.21
CA LEU A 18 -5.34 2.32 2.96
C LEU A 18 -6.29 3.53 3.11
N ALA A 19 -7.47 3.30 3.69
CA ALA A 19 -8.45 4.35 3.90
C ALA A 19 -7.91 5.45 4.84
N ALA A 20 -7.23 5.06 5.92
CA ALA A 20 -6.56 5.97 6.84
C ALA A 20 -5.52 6.84 6.14
N LEU A 21 -4.65 6.24 5.32
CA LEU A 21 -3.65 6.99 4.55
C LEU A 21 -4.31 8.00 3.61
N GLN A 22 -5.36 7.60 2.90
CA GLN A 22 -6.10 8.48 2.00
C GLN A 22 -6.77 9.64 2.75
N MET A 23 -7.36 9.39 3.92
CA MET A 23 -7.92 10.45 4.78
C MET A 23 -6.84 11.42 5.28
N LEU A 24 -5.64 10.93 5.55
CA LEU A 24 -4.48 11.76 5.88
C LEU A 24 -3.92 12.51 4.67
N GLY A 25 -4.43 12.27 3.46
CA GLY A 25 -4.00 12.96 2.24
C GLY A 25 -2.78 12.32 1.57
N LEU A 26 -2.45 11.07 1.92
CA LEU A 26 -1.48 10.24 1.21
C LEU A 26 -2.19 9.37 0.17
N GLU A 27 -1.81 9.47 -1.09
CA GLU A 27 -2.33 8.65 -2.18
C GLU A 27 -1.24 7.69 -2.69
N PRO A 28 -1.09 6.50 -2.09
CA PRO A 28 -0.06 5.57 -2.50
C PRO A 28 -0.26 5.08 -3.93
N GLU A 29 0.81 4.78 -4.65
CA GLU A 29 0.67 4.10 -5.95
C GLU A 29 0.49 2.59 -5.79
N PHE A 30 1.00 2.01 -4.71
CA PHE A 30 0.74 0.61 -4.38
C PHE A 30 0.62 0.41 -2.87
N LEU A 31 -0.32 -0.44 -2.48
CA LEU A 31 -0.41 -0.97 -1.12
C LEU A 31 -0.83 -2.43 -1.18
N GLY A 32 -0.09 -3.32 -0.52
CA GLY A 32 -0.43 -4.73 -0.47
C GLY A 32 0.45 -5.51 0.51
N TRP A 33 0.03 -6.72 0.86
CA TRP A 33 0.85 -7.60 1.69
C TRP A 33 1.89 -8.35 0.86
N GLY A 34 3.10 -8.44 1.40
CA GLY A 34 4.16 -9.29 0.88
C GLY A 34 4.79 -10.11 2.01
N MET A 35 5.29 -11.30 1.67
CA MET A 35 6.01 -12.17 2.58
C MET A 35 7.50 -11.87 2.51
N ASP A 36 8.11 -11.51 3.63
CA ASP A 36 9.57 -11.51 3.75
C ASP A 36 10.04 -12.96 3.93
N GLU A 37 10.68 -13.51 2.91
CA GLU A 37 11.11 -14.92 2.91
C GLU A 37 12.30 -15.17 3.85
N ALA A 38 13.08 -14.14 4.18
CA ALA A 38 14.22 -14.29 5.09
C ALA A 38 13.77 -14.46 6.55
N HIS A 39 12.65 -13.84 6.92
CA HIS A 39 12.12 -13.84 8.29
C HIS A 39 10.80 -14.61 8.44
N ASP A 40 10.20 -15.10 7.34
CA ASP A 40 8.87 -15.73 7.29
C ASP A 40 7.75 -14.85 7.89
N GLU A 41 7.85 -13.54 7.65
CA GLU A 41 6.95 -12.51 8.20
C GLU A 41 6.17 -11.76 7.12
N TRP A 42 4.89 -11.50 7.41
CA TRP A 42 4.04 -10.66 6.57
C TRP A 42 4.36 -9.18 6.79
N ASN A 43 4.72 -8.50 5.71
CA ASN A 43 5.01 -7.08 5.68
C ASN A 43 4.01 -6.37 4.76
N LEU A 44 3.56 -5.19 5.18
CA LEU A 44 2.74 -4.33 4.34
C LEU A 44 3.66 -3.49 3.45
N VAL A 45 3.60 -3.71 2.14
CA VAL A 45 4.39 -2.98 1.15
C VAL A 45 3.62 -1.73 0.74
N LEU A 46 4.22 -0.57 0.99
CA LEU A 46 3.71 0.75 0.65
C LEU A 46 4.64 1.40 -0.39
N VAL A 47 4.11 1.71 -1.56
CA VAL A 47 4.85 2.43 -2.61
C VAL A 47 4.23 3.80 -2.79
N THR A 48 5.06 4.83 -2.67
CA THR A 48 4.64 6.21 -2.85
C THR A 48 5.75 7.06 -3.45
N SER A 49 5.41 7.89 -4.44
CA SER A 49 6.31 8.84 -5.10
C SER A 49 6.64 10.07 -4.25
N ILE A 50 6.02 10.22 -3.08
CA ILE A 50 6.33 11.33 -2.17
C ILE A 50 7.60 11.05 -1.33
N ILE A 51 8.08 9.80 -1.28
CA ILE A 51 9.36 9.46 -0.63
C ILE A 51 10.51 10.23 -1.27
N GLU A 52 10.43 10.48 -2.57
CA GLU A 52 11.40 11.22 -3.37
C GLU A 52 11.46 12.70 -2.97
N ILE A 53 10.42 13.22 -2.29
CA ILE A 53 10.37 14.59 -1.76
C ILE A 53 10.79 14.66 -0.31
N GLY A 54 10.15 13.87 0.56
CA GLY A 54 10.36 13.93 2.01
C GLY A 54 11.53 13.07 2.51
N GLY A 55 11.95 12.08 1.73
CA GLY A 55 12.86 11.03 2.15
C GLY A 55 12.16 9.92 2.97
N PRO A 56 12.71 8.70 2.96
CA PRO A 56 12.10 7.55 3.64
C PRO A 56 12.02 7.74 5.16
N LEU A 57 13.02 8.37 5.79
CA LEU A 57 13.03 8.60 7.22
C LEU A 57 11.91 9.55 7.67
N ALA A 58 11.67 10.63 6.92
CA ALA A 58 10.61 11.58 7.27
C ALA A 58 9.23 10.94 7.10
N LEU A 59 9.02 10.18 6.02
CA LEU A 59 7.77 9.43 5.83
C LEU A 59 7.55 8.45 6.98
N SER A 60 8.57 7.65 7.34
CA SER A 60 8.48 6.70 8.45
C SER A 60 8.08 7.40 9.76
N ARG A 61 8.69 8.55 10.08
CA ARG A 61 8.32 9.35 11.26
C ARG A 61 6.86 9.80 11.24
N LEU A 62 6.34 10.22 10.09
CA LEU A 62 4.94 10.62 9.96
C LEU A 62 3.99 9.42 10.13
N LEU A 63 4.33 8.25 9.58
CA LEU A 63 3.57 7.02 9.78
C LEU A 63 3.56 6.60 11.26
N PHE A 64 4.71 6.65 11.94
CA PHE A 64 4.79 6.42 13.39
C PHE A 64 3.94 7.40 14.18
N ARG A 65 3.95 8.67 13.80
CA ARG A 65 3.14 9.69 14.45
C ARG A 65 1.64 9.43 14.24
N ALA A 66 1.22 9.14 13.02
CA ALA A 66 -0.17 8.79 12.71
C ALA A 66 -0.63 7.55 13.51
N TYR A 67 0.23 6.54 13.62
CA TYR A 67 -0.02 5.34 14.42
C TYR A 67 -0.18 5.66 15.91
N ASN A 68 0.74 6.45 16.49
CA ASN A 68 0.67 6.84 17.91
C ASN A 68 -0.58 7.69 18.23
N LEU A 69 -1.10 8.42 17.25
CA LEU A 69 -2.34 9.20 17.36
C LEU A 69 -3.60 8.35 17.13
N ASN A 70 -3.47 7.04 16.91
CA ASN A 70 -4.56 6.12 16.52
C ASN A 70 -5.27 6.54 15.21
N ALA A 71 -4.57 7.26 14.32
CA ALA A 71 -5.10 7.63 13.01
C ALA A 71 -5.01 6.48 12.00
N THR A 72 -4.25 5.44 12.30
CA THR A 72 -4.13 4.19 11.53
C THR A 72 -4.47 2.98 12.43
N PRO A 73 -4.94 1.85 11.87
CA PRO A 73 -5.22 0.62 12.63
C PRO A 73 -4.05 0.16 13.51
N LYS A 74 -4.33 -0.33 14.71
CA LYS A 74 -3.31 -0.79 15.67
C LYS A 74 -2.67 -2.12 15.27
N GLU A 75 -3.39 -2.89 14.46
CA GLU A 75 -2.99 -4.16 13.89
C GLU A 75 -1.83 -4.01 12.91
N ILE A 76 -1.64 -2.81 12.35
CA ILE A 76 -0.55 -2.48 11.43
C ILE A 76 0.43 -1.54 12.12
N SER A 77 1.40 -2.16 12.78
CA SER A 77 2.56 -1.45 13.30
C SER A 77 3.39 -0.86 12.14
N PRO A 78 3.87 0.39 12.23
CA PRO A 78 4.74 0.96 11.21
C PRO A 78 6.04 0.17 11.00
N PHE A 79 6.45 -0.67 11.96
CA PHE A 79 7.61 -1.56 11.82
C PHE A 79 7.42 -2.67 10.78
N ILE A 80 6.18 -3.10 10.54
CA ILE A 80 5.85 -4.10 9.50
C ILE A 80 5.54 -3.44 8.16
N VAL A 81 5.60 -2.11 8.08
CA VAL A 81 5.37 -1.36 6.84
C VAL A 81 6.70 -1.13 6.14
N ARG A 82 6.81 -1.65 4.92
CA ARG A 82 7.99 -1.54 4.06
C ARG A 82 7.69 -0.51 2.99
N THR A 83 8.34 0.64 3.10
CA THR A 83 8.11 1.78 2.21
C THR A 83 9.13 1.82 1.09
N PHE A 84 8.66 2.01 -0.13
CA PHE A 84 9.51 2.12 -1.31
C PHE A 84 9.14 3.36 -2.11
N GLY A 85 10.15 3.98 -2.71
CA GLY A 85 9.94 5.04 -3.68
C GLY A 85 9.31 4.47 -4.94
N SER A 86 8.54 5.31 -5.64
CA SER A 86 7.99 4.93 -6.93
C SER A 86 9.12 4.56 -7.91
N GLU A 87 10.21 5.30 -7.93
CA GLU A 87 11.31 5.05 -8.87
C GLU A 87 12.09 3.77 -8.55
N THR A 88 12.09 3.32 -7.30
CA THR A 88 12.81 2.12 -6.84
C THR A 88 12.07 0.83 -7.22
N LEU A 89 10.75 0.90 -7.41
CA LEU A 89 9.88 -0.25 -7.66
C LEU A 89 9.27 -0.27 -9.07
N TYR A 90 9.11 0.89 -9.72
CA TYR A 90 8.45 1.02 -11.02
C TYR A 90 9.40 1.00 -12.23
N ALA A 91 10.71 0.83 -12.05
CA ALA A 91 11.67 1.08 -13.13
C ALA A 91 11.47 0.18 -14.37
N PRO A 92 11.18 -1.15 -14.25
CA PRO A 92 10.56 -1.87 -15.37
C PRO A 92 9.48 -2.94 -15.00
N GLU A 93 9.50 -3.52 -13.81
CA GLU A 93 8.86 -4.82 -13.57
C GLU A 93 7.37 -4.73 -13.23
N LEU A 94 6.92 -3.65 -12.58
CA LEU A 94 5.50 -3.37 -12.37
C LEU A 94 4.85 -2.70 -13.59
N LYS A 95 5.62 -2.17 -14.56
CA LYS A 95 5.05 -1.72 -15.85
C LYS A 95 4.41 -2.88 -16.62
N HIS A 96 4.94 -4.10 -16.48
CA HIS A 96 4.31 -5.31 -17.02
C HIS A 96 3.00 -5.70 -16.31
N LEU A 97 2.76 -5.26 -15.07
CA LEU A 97 1.43 -5.39 -14.45
C LEU A 97 0.42 -4.42 -15.07
N ASN A 98 0.87 -3.25 -15.54
CA ASN A 98 0.00 -2.28 -16.22
C ASN A 98 -0.45 -2.75 -17.60
N GLU A 99 0.38 -3.51 -18.31
CA GLU A 99 0.00 -4.12 -19.59
C GLU A 99 -1.16 -5.12 -19.44
N VAL A 100 -1.42 -5.62 -18.22
CA VAL A 100 -2.55 -6.52 -17.94
C VAL A 100 -3.90 -5.81 -17.80
N LYS A 101 -3.99 -4.47 -17.72
CA LYS A 101 -5.25 -3.72 -18.00
C LYS A 101 -5.09 -2.19 -17.92
N ALA A 102 -5.22 -1.55 -19.08
CA ALA A 102 -5.58 -0.14 -19.25
C ALA A 102 -7.03 0.15 -18.79
N GLY A 103 -7.31 -0.05 -17.52
CA GLY A 103 -8.58 0.32 -16.90
C GLY A 103 -8.32 0.59 -15.43
N ARG A 104 -8.44 1.86 -15.00
CA ARG A 104 -8.40 2.32 -13.61
C ARG A 104 -8.71 1.19 -12.62
N VAL A 105 -7.67 0.64 -11.99
CA VAL A 105 -7.82 -0.32 -10.90
C VAL A 105 -8.26 0.49 -9.69
N THR A 106 -9.57 0.62 -9.56
CA THR A 106 -10.18 1.17 -8.35
C THR A 106 -10.03 0.09 -7.29
N ALA A 107 -9.32 0.41 -6.20
CA ALA A 107 -9.10 -0.39 -5.00
C ALA A 107 -9.67 -1.82 -5.07
N THR A 108 -8.81 -2.82 -5.27
CA THR A 108 -9.19 -4.22 -5.07
C THR A 108 -9.47 -4.42 -3.58
N ALA A 109 -10.73 -4.25 -3.18
CA ALA A 109 -11.20 -4.78 -1.91
C ALA A 109 -10.89 -6.28 -1.94
N VAL A 110 -10.12 -6.75 -0.97
CA VAL A 110 -9.76 -8.16 -0.90
C VAL A 110 -11.05 -8.96 -0.67
N ARG A 111 -11.19 -10.06 -1.42
CA ARG A 111 -12.27 -11.02 -1.21
C ARG A 111 -12.11 -11.64 0.18
N ASN A 112 -13.21 -11.72 0.91
CA ASN A 112 -13.38 -12.64 2.03
C ASN A 112 -13.08 -14.08 1.56
N ALA A 113 -12.83 -15.01 2.49
CA ALA A 113 -12.59 -16.41 2.17
C ALA A 113 -13.73 -17.08 1.37
N ASP A 114 -14.94 -16.50 1.41
CA ASP A 114 -16.14 -16.89 0.67
C ASP A 114 -16.33 -16.16 -0.68
N GLY A 115 -15.38 -15.29 -1.07
CA GLY A 115 -15.40 -14.54 -2.32
C GLY A 115 -16.20 -13.24 -2.30
N THR A 116 -16.71 -12.80 -1.14
CA THR A 116 -17.50 -11.56 -1.00
C THR A 116 -16.64 -10.33 -0.69
N PHE A 117 -17.12 -9.12 -1.02
CA PHE A 117 -16.40 -7.86 -0.80
C PHE A 117 -17.02 -7.08 0.39
N PRO A 118 -16.23 -6.51 1.30
CA PRO A 118 -16.74 -5.85 2.52
C PRO A 118 -17.46 -4.51 2.29
N THR A 119 -17.29 -3.84 1.13
CA THR A 119 -17.71 -2.43 0.97
C THR A 119 -19.00 -2.21 0.18
N GLY A 120 -19.72 -3.25 -0.25
CA GLY A 120 -20.99 -3.11 -1.00
C GLY A 120 -20.90 -2.41 -2.36
N ARG A 121 -19.72 -1.88 -2.75
CA ARG A 121 -19.45 -1.34 -4.09
C ARG A 121 -19.02 -2.47 -5.02
N LYS A 122 -19.71 -2.59 -6.16
CA LYS A 122 -19.36 -3.55 -7.23
C LYS A 122 -18.08 -3.11 -7.93
N ALA A 123 -16.92 -3.47 -7.38
CA ALA A 123 -15.67 -3.47 -8.15
C ALA A 123 -15.71 -4.68 -9.12
N LYS A 124 -15.38 -4.46 -10.40
CA LYS A 124 -15.25 -5.55 -11.37
C LYS A 124 -14.09 -6.47 -10.92
N PRO A 125 -14.31 -7.78 -10.71
CA PRO A 125 -13.23 -8.69 -10.36
C PRO A 125 -12.22 -8.70 -11.49
N ILE A 126 -10.99 -8.29 -11.20
CA ILE A 126 -9.87 -8.54 -12.09
C ILE A 126 -9.44 -9.98 -11.80
N PRO A 127 -9.47 -10.91 -12.77
CA PRO A 127 -8.80 -12.18 -12.62
C PRO A 127 -7.30 -11.89 -12.63
N VAL A 128 -6.75 -11.55 -11.46
CA VAL A 128 -5.30 -11.41 -11.33
C VAL A 128 -4.80 -12.84 -11.17
N GLN A 129 -4.20 -13.39 -12.22
CA GLN A 129 -3.31 -14.53 -12.02
C GLN A 129 -2.32 -14.10 -10.94
N ALA A 130 -2.13 -14.92 -9.90
CA ALA A 130 -1.26 -14.57 -8.79
C ALA A 130 0.15 -14.31 -9.33
N ILE A 131 0.51 -13.05 -9.49
CA ILE A 131 1.84 -12.65 -9.91
C ILE A 131 2.63 -12.52 -8.61
N GLU A 132 3.45 -13.53 -8.35
CA GLU A 132 4.43 -13.53 -7.27
C GLU A 132 5.69 -12.80 -7.77
N LYS A 133 6.07 -11.71 -7.10
CA LYS A 133 7.32 -10.99 -7.38
C LYS A 133 8.06 -10.65 -6.10
N SER A 134 9.37 -10.78 -6.12
CA SER A 134 10.22 -10.37 -5.00
C SER A 134 10.66 -8.92 -5.16
N VAL A 135 10.47 -8.12 -4.11
CA VAL A 135 10.83 -6.69 -4.04
C VAL A 135 11.66 -6.51 -2.78
N GLY A 136 12.97 -6.26 -2.95
CA GLY A 136 13.86 -6.09 -1.80
C GLY A 136 13.82 -7.27 -0.81
N GLY A 137 13.65 -8.50 -1.32
CA GLY A 137 13.51 -9.72 -0.51
C GLY A 137 12.07 -10.06 -0.08
N ILE A 138 11.09 -9.22 -0.44
CA ILE A 138 9.69 -9.41 -0.06
C ILE A 138 8.91 -9.94 -1.27
N ARG A 139 8.38 -11.17 -1.17
CA ARG A 139 7.50 -11.76 -2.17
C ARG A 139 6.09 -11.18 -2.04
N VAL A 140 5.73 -10.29 -2.96
CA VAL A 140 4.39 -9.72 -3.08
C VAL A 140 3.54 -10.62 -3.96
N ASP A 141 2.34 -10.92 -3.50
CA ASP A 141 1.31 -11.60 -4.28
C ASP A 141 0.16 -10.64 -4.51
N SER A 142 -0.13 -10.40 -5.79
CA SER A 142 -1.23 -9.55 -6.25
C SER A 142 -2.61 -9.86 -5.65
N ARG A 143 -2.85 -11.07 -5.14
CA ARG A 143 -4.08 -11.45 -4.42
C ARG A 143 -4.27 -10.66 -3.11
N TYR A 144 -3.19 -10.17 -2.53
CA TYR A 144 -3.19 -9.36 -1.31
C TYR A 144 -2.92 -7.87 -1.58
N ALA A 145 -3.04 -7.42 -2.85
CA ALA A 145 -2.90 -6.02 -3.22
C ALA A 145 -4.23 -5.27 -3.07
N TYR A 146 -4.20 -4.21 -2.25
CA TYR A 146 -5.34 -3.32 -2.03
C TYR A 146 -5.42 -2.22 -3.09
N LEU A 147 -4.27 -1.73 -3.53
CA LEU A 147 -4.17 -0.67 -4.52
C LEU A 147 -3.01 -0.94 -5.48
N ILE A 148 -3.28 -0.79 -6.78
CA ILE A 148 -2.29 -0.74 -7.85
C ILE A 148 -2.70 0.43 -8.76
N ALA A 149 -2.18 1.60 -8.47
CA ALA A 149 -2.50 2.85 -9.14
C ALA A 149 -1.20 3.60 -9.45
N PRO A 150 -0.45 3.20 -10.49
CA PRO A 150 0.74 3.95 -10.90
C PRO A 150 0.35 5.40 -11.21
N ARG A 151 1.11 6.35 -10.66
CA ARG A 151 0.90 7.77 -10.86
C ARG A 151 2.18 8.38 -11.39
N ASP A 152 2.07 9.05 -12.53
CA ASP A 152 3.14 9.88 -13.06
C ASP A 152 2.92 11.32 -12.57
N LEU A 153 3.37 11.57 -11.34
CA LEU A 153 3.28 12.88 -10.73
C LEU A 153 4.52 13.71 -11.06
N ASN A 154 4.31 14.96 -11.46
CA ASN A 154 5.42 15.89 -11.54
C ASN A 154 5.88 16.32 -10.13
N ARG A 155 7.09 16.88 -10.02
CA ARG A 155 7.68 17.29 -8.74
C ARG A 155 6.78 18.22 -7.91
N LYS A 156 6.03 19.12 -8.57
CA LYS A 156 5.12 20.04 -7.89
C LYS A 156 3.97 19.28 -7.22
N GLN A 157 3.33 18.36 -7.94
CA GLN A 157 2.27 17.51 -7.40
C GLN A 157 2.76 16.64 -6.25
N LYS A 158 3.94 15.99 -6.40
CA LYS A 158 4.57 15.22 -5.31
C LYS A 158 4.79 16.08 -4.06
N THR A 159 5.22 17.34 -4.25
CA THR A 159 5.46 18.28 -3.14
C THR A 159 4.17 18.75 -2.46
N GLU A 160 3.12 19.01 -3.23
CA GLU A 160 1.79 19.36 -2.69
C GLU A 160 1.20 18.21 -1.88
N GLU A 161 1.31 16.98 -2.38
CA GLU A 161 0.85 15.78 -1.67
C GLU A 161 1.65 15.53 -0.37
N TRP A 162 2.98 15.62 -0.44
CA TRP A 162 3.85 15.54 0.74
C TRP A 162 3.47 16.57 1.81
N THR A 163 3.29 17.82 1.39
CA THR A 163 2.92 18.93 2.30
C THR A 163 1.56 18.66 2.94
N ARG A 164 0.56 18.27 2.14
CA ARG A 164 -0.78 17.94 2.63
C ARG A 164 -0.75 16.81 3.65
N PHE A 165 -0.05 15.71 3.34
CA PHE A 165 0.06 14.57 4.25
C PHE A 165 0.71 14.98 5.57
N ARG A 166 1.85 15.68 5.51
CA ARG A 166 2.55 16.19 6.70
C ARG A 166 1.64 17.07 7.54
N GLU A 167 1.00 18.06 6.94
CA GLU A 167 0.13 19.02 7.64
C GLU A 167 -1.08 18.35 8.29
N ASN A 168 -1.69 17.37 7.61
CA ASN A 168 -2.81 16.62 8.17
C ASN A 168 -2.38 15.79 9.40
N VAL A 169 -1.22 15.13 9.33
CA VAL A 169 -0.67 14.39 10.48
C VAL A 169 -0.30 15.34 11.63
N GLU A 170 0.30 16.48 11.32
CA GLU A 170 0.66 17.49 12.32
C GLU A 170 -0.57 18.11 12.99
N ARG A 171 -1.64 18.36 12.21
CA ARG A 171 -2.91 18.89 12.73
C ARG A 171 -3.60 17.94 13.69
N LEU A 172 -3.48 16.63 13.49
CA LEU A 172 -4.00 15.63 14.42
C LEU A 172 -3.23 15.58 15.75
N ALA A 173 -2.03 16.14 15.77
CA ALA A 173 -1.15 16.15 16.94
C ALA A 173 -1.18 17.47 17.73
N ALA A 174 -1.91 18.47 17.23
CA ALA A 174 -2.07 19.79 17.84
C ALA A 174 -3.36 19.82 18.68
#